data_AF-A0A830HLM5-F1
#
_entry.id   AF-A0A830HLM5-F1
#
_cell.length_a   1.000
_cell.length_b   1.000
_cell.length_c   1.000
_cell.angle_alpha   90.00
_cell.angle_beta   90.00
_cell.angle_gamma   90.00
#
_symmetry.space_group_name_H-M   'P 1'
#
loop_
_entity.id
_entity.type
_entity.pdbx_description
1 polymer ?
#
loop_
_entity_poly.entity_id
_entity_poly.type
_entity_poly.pdbx_seq_one_letter_code
_entity_poly.pdbx_strand_id
1 'polypeptide(L)'
;MRAKSPALKSLSRTFRPFSRRLVKAATVRAMAANAGLGLGPAYLTAEQSSALDAKLMSEEYGYTIDNLMELAGVAVAHAVVDMAPNAKETKTLILVGPGNNGGDGLVAARHLALFGYEPPTLCIPKETARPPFVGLRKLCDHFACPRTDVDSAVSAMNEGGYDVVIDALFGFSFSGAPRPPFDKLLAGVASAAKQDKCRVLSVDVPSGWPVDGDGKPSDDAVEPQALISLTAPKACAKGFRGTHYLGGRFVPPAIAEEFSLNLPTYPGVAQICKL
;
A
#
# COMPACT_ATOMS: atom_id res chain seq x y z
N MET A 1 76.79 -27.92 -7.87
CA MET A 1 75.70 -28.73 -7.24
C MET A 1 74.36 -28.18 -7.72
N ARG A 2 73.58 -28.99 -8.44
CA ARG A 2 72.22 -28.68 -8.91
C ARG A 2 71.20 -29.05 -7.82
N ALA A 3 70.25 -28.17 -7.52
CA ALA A 3 68.89 -28.51 -7.05
C ALA A 3 68.03 -27.24 -7.12
N LYS A 4 67.26 -27.04 -8.21
CA LYS A 4 65.85 -27.44 -8.44
C LYS A 4 64.83 -26.43 -7.87
N SER A 5 64.35 -25.59 -8.80
CA SER A 5 63.14 -24.78 -8.71
C SER A 5 61.88 -25.66 -8.62
N PRO A 6 60.84 -25.31 -7.83
CA PRO A 6 59.58 -26.02 -7.87
C PRO A 6 58.70 -25.54 -9.04
N ALA A 7 58.09 -26.51 -9.70
CA ALA A 7 57.29 -26.37 -10.90
C ALA A 7 55.87 -25.83 -10.62
N LEU A 8 55.40 -24.94 -11.49
CA LEU A 8 53.99 -24.60 -11.65
C LEU A 8 53.22 -25.84 -12.12
N LYS A 9 52.23 -26.28 -11.33
CA LYS A 9 51.21 -27.24 -11.78
C LYS A 9 50.01 -26.49 -12.32
N SER A 10 49.76 -26.66 -13.61
CA SER A 10 48.57 -26.23 -14.33
C SER A 10 47.47 -27.28 -14.30
N LEU A 11 46.21 -26.80 -14.37
CA LEU A 11 44.95 -27.51 -14.70
C LEU A 11 44.40 -28.47 -13.63
N SER A 12 43.11 -28.53 -13.32
CA SER A 12 41.92 -28.14 -14.07
C SER A 12 40.77 -27.78 -13.10
N ARG A 13 40.23 -26.56 -13.18
CA ARG A 13 38.89 -26.27 -12.64
C ARG A 13 37.87 -26.84 -13.62
N THR A 14 37.17 -27.88 -13.21
CA THR A 14 35.97 -28.36 -13.88
C THR A 14 34.92 -27.25 -13.86
N PHE A 15 34.81 -26.51 -14.96
CA PHE A 15 33.69 -25.63 -15.23
C PHE A 15 32.45 -26.52 -15.35
N ARG A 16 31.61 -26.54 -14.30
CA ARG A 16 30.24 -27.05 -14.47
C ARG A 16 29.54 -26.10 -15.44
N PRO A 17 28.96 -26.58 -16.55
CA PRO A 17 28.21 -25.72 -17.44
C PRO A 17 27.03 -25.17 -16.64
N PHE A 18 26.93 -23.84 -16.58
CA PHE A 18 25.70 -23.18 -16.13
C PHE A 18 24.54 -23.79 -16.93
N SER A 19 23.57 -24.33 -16.20
CA SER A 19 22.37 -24.94 -16.74
C SER A 19 21.75 -24.03 -17.81
N ARG A 20 21.81 -24.44 -19.09
CA ARG A 20 21.14 -23.77 -20.22
C ARG A 20 19.61 -23.67 -20.02
N ARG A 21 19.04 -24.34 -19.01
CA ARG A 21 17.62 -24.24 -18.65
C ARG A 21 17.29 -22.97 -17.84
N LEU A 22 18.20 -22.48 -16.99
CA LEU A 22 17.96 -21.29 -16.17
C LEU A 22 18.04 -19.99 -16.99
N VAL A 23 18.98 -19.91 -17.95
CA VAL A 23 19.10 -18.76 -18.86
C VAL A 23 17.87 -18.66 -19.78
N LYS A 24 17.35 -19.78 -20.28
CA LYS A 24 16.14 -19.77 -21.13
C LYS A 24 14.89 -19.29 -20.39
N ALA A 25 14.70 -19.62 -19.11
CA ALA A 25 13.53 -19.21 -18.35
C ALA A 25 13.50 -17.69 -18.09
N ALA A 26 14.65 -17.10 -17.78
CA ALA A 26 14.80 -15.65 -17.62
C ALA A 26 14.59 -14.90 -18.95
N THR A 27 15.15 -15.40 -20.07
CA THR A 27 14.97 -14.79 -21.39
C THR A 27 13.53 -14.88 -21.91
N VAL A 28 12.82 -15.99 -21.63
CA VAL A 28 11.41 -16.14 -22.02
C VAL A 28 10.50 -15.21 -21.21
N ARG A 29 10.78 -14.97 -19.92
CA ARG A 29 10.04 -14.00 -19.11
C ARG A 29 10.27 -12.55 -19.56
N ALA A 30 11.51 -12.18 -19.87
CA ALA A 30 11.84 -10.86 -20.40
C ALA A 30 11.19 -10.62 -21.78
N MET A 31 11.10 -11.66 -22.62
CA MET A 31 10.40 -11.59 -23.91
C MET A 31 8.88 -11.52 -23.76
N ALA A 32 8.28 -12.19 -22.76
CA ALA A 32 6.85 -12.10 -22.49
C ALA A 32 6.43 -10.71 -21.97
N ALA A 33 7.28 -10.07 -21.16
CA ALA A 33 7.09 -8.68 -20.74
C ALA A 33 7.10 -7.70 -21.92
N ASN A 34 7.90 -7.97 -22.96
CA ASN A 34 7.92 -7.19 -24.20
C ASN A 34 6.83 -7.60 -25.23
N ALA A 35 6.11 -8.70 -25.01
CA ALA A 35 5.12 -9.24 -25.94
C ALA A 35 3.66 -8.99 -25.54
N GLY A 36 3.40 -8.20 -24.49
CA GLY A 36 2.04 -7.83 -24.09
C GLY A 36 1.17 -9.00 -23.59
N LEU A 37 1.76 -10.17 -23.32
CA LEU A 37 1.10 -11.27 -22.61
C LEU A 37 1.35 -11.07 -21.11
N GLY A 38 0.66 -10.08 -20.56
CA GLY A 38 0.89 -9.53 -19.23
C GLY A 38 0.56 -10.51 -18.11
N LEU A 39 1.60 -11.08 -17.49
CA LEU A 39 1.47 -11.51 -16.11
C LEU A 39 1.25 -10.24 -15.28
N GLY A 40 0.11 -10.13 -14.60
CA GLY A 40 -0.18 -9.02 -13.69
C GLY A 40 0.87 -8.89 -12.57
N PRO A 41 0.80 -7.83 -11.74
CA PRO A 41 1.76 -7.62 -10.66
C PRO A 41 1.80 -8.82 -9.71
N ALA A 42 2.97 -9.05 -9.09
CA ALA A 42 3.09 -10.03 -8.03
C ALA A 42 2.25 -9.61 -6.81
N TYR A 43 1.68 -10.60 -6.15
CA TYR A 43 0.95 -10.43 -4.89
C TYR A 43 1.82 -10.98 -3.76
N LEU A 44 2.20 -10.11 -2.83
CA LEU A 44 3.17 -10.40 -1.79
C LEU A 44 2.51 -10.88 -0.50
N THR A 45 3.17 -11.79 0.21
CA THR A 45 2.80 -12.09 1.60
C THR A 45 3.18 -10.93 2.54
N ALA A 46 2.68 -10.96 3.77
CA ALA A 46 3.08 -10.02 4.82
C ALA A 46 4.60 -10.06 5.07
N GLU A 47 5.19 -11.26 5.04
CA GLU A 47 6.64 -11.46 5.19
C GLU A 47 7.43 -10.84 4.03
N GLN A 48 7.00 -11.11 2.77
CA GLN A 48 7.64 -10.53 1.59
C GLN A 48 7.52 -9.01 1.57
N SER A 49 6.37 -8.47 1.98
CA SER A 49 6.14 -7.02 2.08
C SER A 49 7.06 -6.39 3.14
N SER A 50 7.23 -7.05 4.29
CA SER A 50 8.16 -6.61 5.34
C SER A 50 9.62 -6.61 4.84
N ALA A 51 10.02 -7.64 4.09
CA ALA A 51 11.36 -7.74 3.53
C ALA A 51 11.61 -6.67 2.45
N LEU A 52 10.61 -6.36 1.64
CA LEU A 52 10.67 -5.31 0.64
C LEU A 52 10.83 -3.92 1.29
N ASP A 53 10.03 -3.62 2.30
CA ASP A 53 10.14 -2.37 3.06
C ASP A 53 11.52 -2.24 3.74
N ALA A 54 12.02 -3.32 4.34
CA ALA A 54 13.35 -3.35 4.94
C ALA A 54 14.47 -3.11 3.91
N LYS A 55 14.33 -3.64 2.69
CA LYS A 55 15.29 -3.41 1.59
C LYS A 55 15.27 -1.95 1.13
N LEU A 56 14.08 -1.37 0.94
CA LEU A 56 13.92 0.04 0.57
C LEU A 56 14.56 0.98 1.61
N MET A 57 14.41 0.67 2.90
CA MET A 57 14.96 1.47 3.99
C MET A 57 16.39 1.08 4.41
N SER A 58 17.04 0.17 3.69
CA SER A 58 18.42 -0.22 3.97
C SER A 58 19.39 0.94 3.66
N GLU A 59 20.60 0.90 4.22
CA GLU A 59 21.66 1.89 3.92
C GLU A 59 21.97 2.01 2.42
N GLU A 60 21.78 0.93 1.66
CA GLU A 60 22.01 0.88 0.22
C GLU A 60 21.02 1.77 -0.56
N TYR A 61 19.76 1.82 -0.14
CA TYR A 61 18.69 2.53 -0.85
C TYR A 61 18.28 3.85 -0.19
N GLY A 62 18.41 3.92 1.14
CA GLY A 62 18.35 5.18 1.89
C GLY A 62 16.98 5.81 2.03
N TYR A 63 15.88 5.11 1.70
CA TYR A 63 14.55 5.65 2.01
C TYR A 63 14.35 5.72 3.51
N THR A 64 13.82 6.84 3.99
CA THR A 64 13.30 6.93 5.35
C THR A 64 11.82 6.57 5.38
N ILE A 65 11.30 6.24 6.57
CA ILE A 65 9.87 6.02 6.76
C ILE A 65 9.05 7.26 6.35
N ASP A 66 9.56 8.46 6.63
CA ASP A 66 8.94 9.73 6.22
C ASP A 66 8.85 9.83 4.68
N ASN A 67 9.89 9.43 3.94
CA ASN A 67 9.87 9.46 2.48
C ASN A 67 8.82 8.50 1.91
N LEU A 68 8.82 7.26 2.38
CA LEU A 68 7.88 6.24 1.88
C LEU A 68 6.44 6.62 2.20
N MET A 69 6.18 7.08 3.41
CA MET A 69 4.85 7.47 3.89
C MET A 69 4.32 8.71 3.15
N GLU A 70 5.17 9.70 2.89
CA GLU A 70 4.76 10.88 2.11
C GLU A 70 4.33 10.49 0.69
N LEU A 71 5.09 9.63 0.03
CA LEU A 71 4.78 9.17 -1.33
C LEU A 71 3.56 8.25 -1.37
N ALA A 72 3.41 7.38 -0.37
CA ALA A 72 2.24 6.51 -0.22
C ALA A 72 0.95 7.31 -0.01
N GLY A 73 0.95 8.26 0.93
CA GLY A 73 -0.23 9.08 1.19
C GLY A 73 -0.61 10.00 0.03
N VAL A 74 0.36 10.50 -0.74
CA VAL A 74 0.06 11.21 -2.01
C VAL A 74 -0.67 10.29 -2.99
N ALA A 75 -0.24 9.03 -3.12
CA ALA A 75 -0.91 8.07 -3.97
C ALA A 75 -2.35 7.76 -3.49
N VAL A 76 -2.57 7.66 -2.18
CA VAL A 76 -3.90 7.52 -1.58
C VAL A 76 -4.79 8.72 -1.95
N ALA A 77 -4.28 9.95 -1.81
CA ALA A 77 -5.02 11.15 -2.19
C ALA A 77 -5.33 11.18 -3.70
N HIS A 78 -4.42 10.72 -4.57
CA HIS A 78 -4.70 10.59 -6.00
C HIS A 78 -5.77 9.54 -6.31
N ALA A 79 -5.85 8.44 -5.56
CA ALA A 79 -6.94 7.46 -5.75
C ALA A 79 -8.31 8.07 -5.40
N VAL A 80 -8.37 8.91 -4.36
CA VAL A 80 -9.58 9.68 -4.02
C VAL A 80 -9.95 10.66 -5.14
N VAL A 81 -8.96 11.36 -5.73
CA VAL A 81 -9.18 12.25 -6.88
C VAL A 81 -9.82 11.52 -8.07
N ASP A 82 -9.35 10.32 -8.38
CA ASP A 82 -9.92 9.53 -9.47
C ASP A 82 -11.35 9.06 -9.19
N MET A 83 -11.63 8.56 -7.96
CA MET A 83 -12.94 7.99 -7.62
C MET A 83 -14.01 9.06 -7.30
N ALA A 84 -13.60 10.26 -6.89
CA ALA A 84 -14.49 11.35 -6.48
C ALA A 84 -13.98 12.71 -7.01
N PRO A 85 -14.06 12.98 -8.33
CA PRO A 85 -13.40 14.13 -8.96
C PRO A 85 -13.97 15.51 -8.57
N ASN A 86 -15.17 15.56 -7.98
CA ASN A 86 -15.82 16.81 -7.57
C ASN A 86 -15.34 17.26 -6.18
N ALA A 87 -14.09 17.71 -6.09
CA ALA A 87 -13.38 17.97 -4.83
C ALA A 87 -14.17 18.81 -3.80
N LYS A 88 -14.76 19.94 -4.23
CA LYS A 88 -15.48 20.88 -3.36
C LYS A 88 -16.80 20.36 -2.80
N GLU A 89 -17.36 19.31 -3.40
CA GLU A 89 -18.63 18.71 -2.99
C GLU A 89 -18.42 17.39 -2.23
N THR A 90 -17.16 16.94 -2.08
CA THR A 90 -16.84 15.63 -1.52
C THR A 90 -16.47 15.75 -0.05
N LYS A 91 -17.36 15.28 0.83
CA LYS A 91 -17.08 15.12 2.26
C LYS A 91 -16.32 13.84 2.51
N THR A 92 -15.11 13.96 3.07
CA THR A 92 -14.22 12.83 3.30
C THR A 92 -14.02 12.56 4.78
N LEU A 93 -14.20 11.31 5.20
CA LEU A 93 -13.77 10.79 6.50
C LEU A 93 -12.53 9.93 6.31
N ILE A 94 -11.52 10.12 7.17
CA ILE A 94 -10.33 9.27 7.22
C ILE A 94 -10.24 8.62 8.60
N LEU A 95 -10.23 7.29 8.60
CA LEU A 95 -10.08 6.48 9.78
C LEU A 95 -8.58 6.19 9.99
N VAL A 96 -7.97 6.84 10.96
CA VAL A 96 -6.52 6.85 11.14
C VAL A 96 -6.10 5.79 12.16
N GLY A 97 -5.42 4.76 11.67
CA GLY A 97 -4.81 3.71 12.48
C GLY A 97 -3.62 4.17 13.33
N PRO A 98 -3.18 3.35 14.31
CA PRO A 98 -2.03 3.68 15.15
C PRO A 98 -0.67 3.37 14.48
N GLY A 99 -0.66 2.70 13.32
CA GLY A 99 0.54 2.26 12.59
C GLY A 99 0.77 3.04 11.29
N ASN A 100 1.67 2.52 10.44
CA ASN A 100 2.09 3.19 9.20
C ASN A 100 0.91 3.53 8.28
N ASN A 101 -0.07 2.63 8.15
CA ASN A 101 -1.28 2.87 7.35
C ASN A 101 -2.03 4.14 7.77
N GLY A 102 -2.13 4.39 9.08
CA GLY A 102 -2.73 5.63 9.59
C GLY A 102 -1.88 6.86 9.27
N GLY A 103 -0.55 6.72 9.25
CA GLY A 103 0.36 7.74 8.76
C GLY A 103 0.12 8.09 7.29
N ASP A 104 -0.07 7.08 6.43
CA ASP A 104 -0.44 7.27 5.02
C ASP A 104 -1.77 8.03 4.89
N GLY A 105 -2.75 7.70 5.74
CA GLY A 105 -4.02 8.42 5.84
C GLY A 105 -3.88 9.88 6.27
N LEU A 106 -2.98 10.19 7.21
CA LEU A 106 -2.70 11.57 7.63
C LEU A 106 -2.02 12.38 6.52
N VAL A 107 -1.08 11.77 5.79
CA VAL A 107 -0.48 12.38 4.60
C VAL A 107 -1.56 12.65 3.55
N ALA A 108 -2.39 11.65 3.26
CA ALA A 108 -3.51 11.79 2.32
C ALA A 108 -4.45 12.93 2.71
N ALA A 109 -4.77 13.09 4.00
CA ALA A 109 -5.63 14.16 4.51
C ALA A 109 -5.13 15.56 4.11
N ARG A 110 -3.84 15.83 4.38
CA ARG A 110 -3.22 17.11 4.01
C ARG A 110 -3.21 17.32 2.50
N HIS A 111 -2.89 16.28 1.72
CA HIS A 111 -2.83 16.41 0.27
C HIS A 111 -4.21 16.63 -0.35
N LEU A 112 -5.27 16.02 0.18
CA LEU A 112 -6.64 16.29 -0.26
C LEU A 112 -7.02 17.76 -0.05
N ALA A 113 -6.66 18.35 1.09
CA ALA A 113 -6.86 19.78 1.32
C ALA A 113 -6.09 20.63 0.28
N LEU A 114 -4.85 20.26 -0.04
CA LEU A 114 -4.05 20.92 -1.09
C LEU A 114 -4.64 20.75 -2.50
N PHE A 115 -5.33 19.64 -2.77
CA PHE A 115 -5.99 19.36 -4.03
C PHE A 115 -7.37 20.04 -4.16
N GLY A 116 -7.79 20.80 -3.14
CA GLY A 116 -9.01 21.60 -3.17
C GLY A 116 -10.27 20.89 -2.68
N TYR A 117 -10.11 19.75 -1.99
CA TYR A 117 -11.21 19.16 -1.21
C TYR A 117 -11.49 20.00 0.03
N GLU A 118 -12.69 19.87 0.60
CA GLU A 118 -12.88 20.26 1.99
C GLU A 118 -11.90 19.46 2.88
N PRO A 119 -11.23 20.08 3.87
CA PRO A 119 -10.31 19.38 4.75
C PRO A 119 -10.95 18.12 5.35
N PRO A 120 -10.37 16.92 5.13
CA PRO A 120 -11.00 15.67 5.57
C PRO A 120 -11.17 15.59 7.09
N THR A 121 -12.30 15.06 7.53
CA THR A 121 -12.52 14.75 8.95
C THR A 121 -11.69 13.54 9.37
N LEU A 122 -10.97 13.66 10.48
CA LEU A 122 -10.10 12.62 11.02
C LEU A 122 -10.74 11.95 12.23
N CYS A 123 -10.92 10.62 12.17
CA CYS A 123 -11.18 9.80 13.35
C CYS A 123 -9.88 9.10 13.74
N ILE A 124 -9.33 9.44 14.91
CA ILE A 124 -8.07 8.87 15.42
C ILE A 124 -8.37 8.10 16.71
N PRO A 125 -8.69 6.80 16.65
CA PRO A 125 -9.20 6.06 17.81
C PRO A 125 -8.12 5.81 18.86
N LYS A 126 -6.86 5.75 18.41
CA LYS A 126 -5.69 5.62 19.27
C LYS A 126 -4.53 6.40 18.68
N GLU A 127 -4.06 7.39 19.44
CA GLU A 127 -2.92 8.21 19.07
C GLU A 127 -1.58 7.49 19.23
N THR A 128 -0.67 7.68 18.27
CA THR A 128 0.73 7.24 18.35
C THR A 128 1.66 8.43 18.56
N ALA A 129 2.43 8.40 19.66
CA ALA A 129 3.36 9.47 20.02
C ALA A 129 4.74 9.40 19.32
N ARG A 130 4.96 8.39 18.47
CA ARG A 130 6.22 8.21 17.74
C ARG A 130 6.27 9.11 16.50
N PRO A 131 7.46 9.53 16.04
CA PRO A 131 7.64 10.01 14.68
C PRO A 131 7.30 8.93 13.64
N PRO A 132 6.80 9.30 12.45
CA PRO A 132 6.47 10.67 12.02
C PRO A 132 5.07 11.15 12.45
N PHE A 133 4.27 10.29 13.10
CA PHE A 133 2.84 10.51 13.38
C PHE A 133 2.50 11.80 14.15
N VAL A 134 3.36 12.24 15.07
CA VAL A 134 3.17 13.53 15.77
C VAL A 134 3.28 14.71 14.80
N GLY A 135 4.27 14.70 13.91
CA GLY A 135 4.47 15.74 12.91
C GLY A 135 3.33 15.75 11.88
N LEU A 136 2.92 14.59 11.42
CA LEU A 136 1.81 14.45 10.46
C LEU A 136 0.49 15.00 11.01
N ARG A 137 0.18 14.76 12.30
CA ARG A 137 -1.03 15.33 12.92
C ARG A 137 -0.97 16.85 13.02
N LYS A 138 0.19 17.41 13.40
CA LYS A 138 0.37 18.87 13.41
C LYS A 138 0.20 19.46 12.02
N LEU A 139 0.71 18.79 10.98
CA LEU A 139 0.48 19.18 9.60
C LEU A 139 -1.02 19.19 9.29
N CYS A 140 -1.76 18.12 9.58
CA CYS A 140 -3.22 18.11 9.39
C CYS A 140 -3.94 19.24 10.15
N ASP A 141 -3.50 19.56 11.38
CA ASP A 141 -4.06 20.66 12.16
C ASP A 141 -3.81 22.02 11.43
N HIS A 142 -2.62 22.23 10.84
CA HIS A 142 -2.30 23.42 10.04
C HIS A 142 -3.07 23.51 8.71
N PHE A 143 -3.55 22.37 8.19
CA PHE A 143 -4.45 22.30 7.03
C PHE A 143 -5.93 22.24 7.41
N ALA A 144 -6.25 22.54 8.68
CA ALA A 144 -7.62 22.64 9.21
C ALA A 144 -8.45 21.35 9.06
N CYS A 145 -7.83 20.17 9.07
CA CYS A 145 -8.55 18.89 9.10
C CYS A 145 -9.28 18.73 10.44
N PRO A 146 -10.62 18.70 10.48
CA PRO A 146 -11.36 18.56 11.73
C PRO A 146 -11.19 17.16 12.33
N ARG A 147 -11.47 17.02 13.63
CA ARG A 147 -11.43 15.74 14.34
C ARG A 147 -12.81 15.31 14.79
N THR A 148 -13.04 14.01 14.83
CA THR A 148 -14.26 13.40 15.37
C THR A 148 -13.91 12.19 16.23
N ASP A 149 -14.74 11.90 17.22
CA ASP A 149 -14.62 10.67 18.01
C ASP A 149 -15.19 9.45 17.26
N VAL A 150 -15.00 8.27 17.83
CA VAL A 150 -15.41 6.99 17.23
C VAL A 150 -16.93 6.90 17.06
N ASP A 151 -17.70 7.34 18.06
CA ASP A 151 -19.16 7.17 18.07
C ASP A 151 -19.81 8.12 17.07
N SER A 152 -19.33 9.36 17.02
CA SER A 152 -19.73 10.37 16.04
C SER A 152 -19.38 9.95 14.61
N ALA A 153 -18.17 9.42 14.38
CA ALA A 153 -17.77 8.91 13.07
C ALA A 153 -18.69 7.78 12.58
N VAL A 154 -18.97 6.80 13.43
CA VAL A 154 -19.81 5.65 13.08
C VAL A 154 -21.25 6.09 12.81
N SER A 155 -21.79 7.00 13.62
CA SER A 155 -23.14 7.53 13.42
C SER A 155 -23.25 8.26 12.08
N ALA A 156 -22.31 9.16 11.80
CA ALA A 156 -22.28 9.89 10.53
C ALA A 156 -22.08 8.98 9.32
N MET A 157 -21.26 7.92 9.40
CA MET A 157 -21.15 6.91 8.34
C MET A 157 -22.48 6.21 8.08
N ASN A 158 -23.20 5.79 9.13
CA ASN A 158 -24.49 5.11 9.00
C ASN A 158 -25.60 6.01 8.45
N GLU A 159 -25.51 7.32 8.70
CA GLU A 159 -26.44 8.32 8.22
C GLU A 159 -26.11 8.85 6.80
N GLY A 160 -25.01 8.37 6.20
CA GLY A 160 -24.57 8.83 4.87
C GLY A 160 -23.97 10.24 4.88
N GLY A 161 -23.33 10.64 5.97
CA GLY A 161 -22.74 11.97 6.17
C GLY A 161 -21.43 12.22 5.40
N TYR A 162 -20.88 11.20 4.74
CA TYR A 162 -19.64 11.28 3.96
C TYR A 162 -19.81 10.65 2.58
N ASP A 163 -19.20 11.27 1.57
CA ASP A 163 -19.16 10.78 0.19
C ASP A 163 -18.00 9.79 -0.02
N VAL A 164 -16.91 9.98 0.75
CA VAL A 164 -15.74 9.11 0.75
C VAL A 164 -15.33 8.75 2.19
N VAL A 165 -15.12 7.46 2.44
CA VAL A 165 -14.51 6.95 3.66
C VAL A 165 -13.19 6.28 3.31
N ILE A 166 -12.09 6.76 3.89
CA ILE A 166 -10.77 6.18 3.75
C ILE A 166 -10.49 5.29 4.96
N ASP A 167 -10.43 3.99 4.72
CA ASP A 167 -10.00 2.99 5.69
C ASP A 167 -8.46 2.93 5.70
N ALA A 168 -7.87 3.67 6.63
CA ALA A 168 -6.43 3.71 6.90
C ALA A 168 -6.11 3.15 8.30
N LEU A 169 -6.91 2.20 8.79
CA LEU A 169 -6.77 1.65 10.15
C LEU A 169 -5.62 0.64 10.25
N PHE A 170 -5.61 -0.39 9.41
CA PHE A 170 -4.67 -1.51 9.51
C PHE A 170 -4.11 -1.88 8.15
N GLY A 171 -2.77 -1.83 8.00
CA GLY A 171 -2.06 -2.28 6.81
C GLY A 171 -1.54 -3.71 6.93
N PHE A 172 -0.68 -4.12 6.01
CA PHE A 172 -0.17 -5.50 5.91
C PHE A 172 0.54 -6.04 7.17
N SER A 173 1.05 -5.17 8.04
CA SER A 173 1.78 -5.58 9.25
C SER A 173 0.85 -5.87 10.44
N PHE A 174 -0.45 -5.64 10.32
CA PHE A 174 -1.41 -5.94 11.38
C PHE A 174 -1.71 -7.44 11.42
N SER A 175 -1.79 -8.00 12.64
CA SER A 175 -2.09 -9.40 12.87
C SER A 175 -3.11 -9.56 13.99
N GLY A 176 -4.01 -10.54 13.85
CA GLY A 176 -5.02 -10.87 14.86
C GLY A 176 -6.36 -10.18 14.63
N ALA A 177 -7.25 -10.29 15.61
CA ALA A 177 -8.59 -9.71 15.53
C ALA A 177 -8.57 -8.22 15.93
N PRO A 178 -9.27 -7.34 15.19
CA PRO A 178 -9.55 -5.98 15.64
C PRO A 178 -10.22 -5.99 17.02
N ARG A 179 -9.76 -5.12 17.92
CA ARG A 179 -10.31 -4.96 19.27
C ARG A 179 -10.97 -3.59 19.41
N PRO A 180 -11.84 -3.39 20.41
CA PRO A 180 -12.34 -2.06 20.73
C PRO A 180 -11.25 -1.00 20.82
N PRO A 181 -11.46 0.21 20.26
CA PRO A 181 -12.67 0.67 19.58
C PRO A 181 -12.71 0.40 18.05
N PHE A 182 -11.76 -0.35 17.51
CA PHE A 182 -11.60 -0.53 16.06
C PHE A 182 -12.65 -1.45 15.43
N ASP A 183 -13.13 -2.45 16.17
CA ASP A 183 -14.21 -3.34 15.76
C ASP A 183 -15.49 -2.56 15.36
N LYS A 184 -15.87 -1.55 16.16
CA LYS A 184 -17.01 -0.67 15.88
C LYS A 184 -16.82 0.14 14.60
N LEU A 185 -15.61 0.63 14.35
CA LEU A 185 -15.29 1.36 13.13
C LEU A 185 -15.39 0.47 11.90
N LEU A 186 -14.83 -0.74 11.96
CA LEU A 186 -14.92 -1.69 10.85
C LEU A 186 -16.37 -2.07 10.52
N ALA A 187 -17.22 -2.24 11.53
CA ALA A 187 -18.65 -2.43 11.31
C ALA A 187 -19.29 -1.21 10.61
N GLY A 188 -18.91 0.02 11.01
CA GLY A 188 -19.35 1.25 10.35
C GLY A 188 -18.86 1.37 8.89
N VAL A 189 -17.62 0.98 8.61
CA VAL A 189 -17.07 0.95 7.24
C VAL A 189 -17.79 -0.09 6.39
N ALA A 190 -18.03 -1.29 6.91
CA ALA A 190 -18.76 -2.34 6.21
C ALA A 190 -20.22 -1.93 5.91
N SER A 191 -20.84 -1.16 6.81
CA SER A 191 -22.15 -0.53 6.59
C SER A 191 -22.07 0.54 5.49
N ALA A 192 -21.10 1.46 5.56
CA ALA A 192 -20.91 2.53 4.57
C ALA A 192 -20.63 1.99 3.16
N ALA A 193 -19.87 0.89 3.05
CA ALA A 193 -19.58 0.22 1.78
C ALA A 193 -20.82 -0.36 1.08
N LYS A 194 -21.92 -0.60 1.82
CA LYS A 194 -23.19 -1.08 1.25
C LYS A 194 -24.11 0.06 0.80
N GLN A 195 -23.74 1.31 1.06
CA GLN A 195 -24.54 2.48 0.69
C GLN A 195 -24.16 3.00 -0.70
N ASP A 196 -25.14 3.33 -1.53
CA ASP A 196 -24.90 3.81 -2.90
C ASP A 196 -24.16 5.16 -2.97
N LYS A 197 -24.31 5.99 -1.92
CA LYS A 197 -23.80 7.37 -1.89
C LYS A 197 -22.39 7.51 -1.32
N CYS A 198 -21.86 6.46 -0.69
CA CYS A 198 -20.56 6.50 -0.03
C CYS A 198 -19.59 5.55 -0.75
N ARG A 199 -18.40 6.06 -1.11
CA ARG A 199 -17.33 5.24 -1.64
C ARG A 199 -16.29 4.97 -0.55
N VAL A 200 -16.01 3.70 -0.30
CA VAL A 200 -14.95 3.27 0.63
C VAL A 200 -13.68 2.97 -0.15
N LEU A 201 -12.58 3.58 0.27
CA LEU A 201 -11.22 3.30 -0.18
C LEU A 201 -10.44 2.67 0.98
N SER A 202 -10.01 1.43 0.85
CA SER A 202 -9.05 0.84 1.79
C SER A 202 -7.62 1.09 1.34
N VAL A 203 -6.78 1.49 2.30
CA VAL A 203 -5.36 1.73 2.10
C VAL A 203 -4.59 0.46 2.38
N ASP A 204 -3.80 0.05 1.40
CA ASP A 204 -2.90 -1.10 1.36
C ASP A 204 -3.59 -2.47 1.38
N VAL A 205 -4.39 -2.72 2.40
CA VAL A 205 -5.19 -3.92 2.64
C VAL A 205 -6.52 -3.49 3.28
N PRO A 206 -7.68 -4.05 2.93
CA PRO A 206 -8.91 -3.77 3.65
C PRO A 206 -8.78 -4.19 5.12
N SER A 207 -9.00 -3.26 6.05
CA SER A 207 -8.75 -3.50 7.46
C SER A 207 -9.61 -4.66 7.97
N GLY A 208 -8.96 -5.61 8.65
CA GLY A 208 -9.58 -6.85 9.13
C GLY A 208 -9.47 -8.03 8.17
N TRP A 209 -8.95 -7.85 6.95
CA TRP A 209 -8.65 -8.98 6.06
C TRP A 209 -7.35 -9.69 6.47
N PRO A 210 -7.29 -11.03 6.41
CA PRO A 210 -6.04 -11.78 6.54
C PRO A 210 -5.13 -11.47 5.34
N VAL A 211 -3.98 -10.87 5.59
CA VAL A 211 -3.05 -10.39 4.54
C VAL A 211 -2.59 -11.50 3.61
N ASP A 212 -2.30 -12.68 4.16
CA ASP A 212 -1.85 -13.87 3.43
C ASP A 212 -3.01 -14.77 2.97
N GLY A 213 -4.26 -14.28 3.11
CA GLY A 213 -5.46 -14.94 2.60
C GLY A 213 -5.65 -14.77 1.10
N ASP A 214 -6.75 -15.32 0.60
CA ASP A 214 -7.16 -15.28 -0.81
C ASP A 214 -8.33 -14.33 -1.09
N GLY A 215 -8.72 -13.51 -0.11
CA GLY A 215 -9.77 -12.52 -0.27
C GLY A 215 -10.48 -12.16 1.02
N LYS A 216 -11.75 -11.79 0.88
CA LYS A 216 -12.64 -11.39 1.97
C LYS A 216 -12.83 -12.54 2.98
N PRO A 217 -12.62 -12.33 4.29
CA PRO A 217 -12.69 -13.42 5.28
C PRO A 217 -14.12 -13.83 5.67
N SER A 218 -15.11 -12.95 5.53
CA SER A 218 -16.52 -13.21 5.83
C SER A 218 -17.43 -12.19 5.15
N ASP A 219 -18.74 -12.44 5.11
CA ASP A 219 -19.71 -11.51 4.51
C ASP A 219 -19.89 -10.21 5.29
N ASP A 220 -19.53 -10.21 6.57
CA ASP A 220 -19.56 -9.05 7.45
C ASP A 220 -18.27 -8.22 7.41
N ALA A 221 -17.22 -8.73 6.76
CA ALA A 221 -15.98 -7.99 6.61
C ALA A 221 -16.16 -6.78 5.68
N VAL A 222 -15.28 -5.78 5.87
CA VAL A 222 -15.22 -4.62 4.98
C VAL A 222 -15.01 -5.07 3.54
N GLU A 223 -15.88 -4.63 2.62
CA GLU A 223 -15.75 -4.88 1.19
C GLU A 223 -15.73 -3.52 0.47
N PRO A 224 -14.54 -2.90 0.31
CA PRO A 224 -14.46 -1.53 -0.16
C PRO A 224 -14.73 -1.46 -1.67
N GLN A 225 -15.31 -0.35 -2.14
CA GLN A 225 -15.47 -0.13 -3.58
C GLN A 225 -14.12 0.06 -4.28
N ALA A 226 -13.11 0.57 -3.56
CA ALA A 226 -11.75 0.72 -4.06
C ALA A 226 -10.70 0.22 -3.05
N LEU A 227 -9.62 -0.33 -3.59
CA LEU A 227 -8.42 -0.69 -2.83
C LEU A 227 -7.23 0.01 -3.48
N ILE A 228 -6.38 0.66 -2.69
CA ILE A 228 -5.06 1.10 -3.16
C ILE A 228 -3.99 0.25 -2.51
N SER A 229 -3.37 -0.64 -3.26
CA SER A 229 -2.17 -1.35 -2.80
C SER A 229 -0.96 -0.44 -2.89
N LEU A 230 -0.15 -0.39 -1.83
CA LEU A 230 1.07 0.40 -1.78
C LEU A 230 2.28 -0.48 -2.08
N THR A 231 3.21 0.02 -2.90
CA THR A 231 4.45 -0.64 -3.35
C THR A 231 4.19 -1.82 -4.31
N ALA A 232 3.45 -2.83 -3.84
CA ALA A 232 2.95 -3.97 -4.60
C ALA A 232 1.67 -4.52 -3.92
N PRO A 233 0.75 -5.19 -4.66
CA PRO A 233 -0.41 -5.84 -4.07
C PRO A 233 -0.04 -6.88 -3.00
N LYS A 234 -0.85 -6.99 -1.95
CA LYS A 234 -0.75 -8.06 -0.94
C LYS A 234 -1.60 -9.26 -1.34
N ALA A 235 -1.26 -10.46 -0.86
CA ALA A 235 -1.90 -11.72 -1.23
C ALA A 235 -3.45 -11.69 -1.12
N CYS A 236 -3.99 -11.07 -0.08
CA CYS A 236 -5.42 -10.89 0.12
C CYS A 236 -6.13 -10.14 -1.03
N ALA A 237 -5.43 -9.32 -1.79
CA ALA A 237 -5.99 -8.57 -2.91
C ALA A 237 -6.29 -9.45 -4.14
N LYS A 238 -5.85 -10.72 -4.17
CA LYS A 238 -6.16 -11.64 -5.30
C LYS A 238 -7.66 -11.87 -5.48
N GLY A 239 -8.41 -11.92 -4.37
CA GLY A 239 -9.86 -12.09 -4.38
C GLY A 239 -10.64 -10.79 -4.48
N PHE A 240 -9.97 -9.64 -4.54
CA PHE A 240 -10.63 -8.33 -4.60
C PHE A 240 -11.23 -8.10 -6.00
N ARG A 241 -12.45 -7.55 -6.05
CA ARG A 241 -13.18 -7.34 -7.31
C ARG A 241 -13.63 -5.90 -7.56
N GLY A 242 -13.34 -4.98 -6.64
CA GLY A 242 -13.62 -3.56 -6.82
C GLY A 242 -12.57 -2.86 -7.69
N THR A 243 -12.54 -1.53 -7.65
CA THR A 243 -11.51 -0.75 -8.37
C THR A 243 -10.18 -0.88 -7.65
N HIS A 244 -9.18 -1.47 -8.30
CA HIS A 244 -7.88 -1.71 -7.68
C HIS A 244 -6.84 -0.74 -8.24
N TYR A 245 -6.30 0.10 -7.36
CA TYR A 245 -5.17 0.97 -7.65
C TYR A 245 -3.87 0.36 -7.12
N LEU A 246 -2.79 0.62 -7.83
CA LEU A 246 -1.43 0.49 -7.35
C LEU A 246 -0.85 1.90 -7.15
N GLY A 247 -0.35 2.17 -5.94
CA GLY A 247 0.39 3.38 -5.58
C GLY A 247 1.79 3.06 -5.06
N GLY A 248 2.54 4.10 -4.69
CA GLY A 248 3.92 3.95 -4.24
C GLY A 248 4.90 3.82 -5.40
N ARG A 249 4.87 4.79 -6.32
CA ARG A 249 5.75 4.87 -7.50
C ARG A 249 7.17 5.30 -7.11
N PHE A 250 7.86 4.47 -6.35
CA PHE A 250 9.22 4.72 -5.85
C PHE A 250 10.13 3.50 -5.88
N VAL A 251 9.61 2.33 -6.29
CA VAL A 251 10.37 1.08 -6.31
C VAL A 251 11.48 1.15 -7.37
N PRO A 252 12.76 1.06 -6.98
CA PRO A 252 13.88 1.01 -7.93
C PRO A 252 13.78 -0.24 -8.83
N PRO A 253 14.17 -0.15 -10.13
CA PRO A 253 14.10 -1.28 -11.04
C PRO A 253 14.84 -2.53 -10.54
N ALA A 254 15.99 -2.36 -9.88
CA ALA A 254 16.76 -3.46 -9.31
C ALA A 254 15.97 -4.21 -8.21
N ILE A 255 15.27 -3.49 -7.33
CA ILE A 255 14.39 -4.09 -6.31
C ILE A 255 13.19 -4.78 -6.97
N ALA A 256 12.59 -4.14 -7.98
CA ALA A 256 11.46 -4.73 -8.70
C ALA A 256 11.83 -6.06 -9.37
N GLU A 257 13.05 -6.17 -9.93
CA GLU A 257 13.59 -7.40 -10.49
C GLU A 257 13.90 -8.43 -9.39
N GLU A 258 14.59 -8.03 -8.31
CA GLU A 258 14.96 -8.89 -7.18
C GLU A 258 13.74 -9.58 -6.56
N PHE A 259 12.65 -8.83 -6.34
CA PHE A 259 11.41 -9.34 -5.79
C PHE A 259 10.43 -9.88 -6.84
N SER A 260 10.81 -9.86 -8.14
CA SER A 260 9.97 -10.31 -9.26
C SER A 260 8.57 -9.66 -9.28
N LEU A 261 8.51 -8.35 -9.02
CA LEU A 261 7.25 -7.65 -8.75
C LEU A 261 6.33 -7.50 -9.97
N ASN A 262 6.88 -7.52 -11.19
CA ASN A 262 6.15 -7.29 -12.44
C ASN A 262 5.23 -6.04 -12.39
N LEU A 263 5.73 -4.93 -11.85
CA LEU A 263 4.95 -3.71 -11.68
C LEU A 263 4.53 -3.14 -13.06
N PRO A 264 3.28 -2.64 -13.19
CA PRO A 264 2.84 -1.98 -14.42
C PRO A 264 3.58 -0.65 -14.62
N THR A 265 3.53 -0.16 -15.86
CA THR A 265 4.01 1.20 -16.16
C THR A 265 2.97 2.22 -15.69
N TYR A 266 3.37 3.09 -14.78
CA TYR A 266 2.53 4.22 -14.36
C TYR A 266 2.38 5.23 -15.51
N PRO A 267 1.16 5.71 -15.79
CA PRO A 267 0.92 6.63 -16.91
C PRO A 267 1.49 8.03 -16.62
N GLY A 268 2.35 8.54 -17.51
CA GLY A 268 2.88 9.90 -17.42
C GLY A 268 3.49 10.22 -16.05
N VAL A 269 2.96 11.25 -15.39
CA VAL A 269 3.38 11.71 -14.05
C VAL A 269 2.52 11.15 -12.91
N ALA A 270 1.57 10.26 -13.21
CA ALA A 270 0.66 9.72 -12.22
C ALA A 270 1.41 8.97 -11.11
N GLN A 271 0.92 9.13 -9.89
CA GLN A 271 1.38 8.39 -8.70
C GLN A 271 0.58 7.11 -8.44
N ILE A 272 -0.42 6.85 -9.29
CA ILE A 272 -1.28 5.67 -9.24
C ILE A 272 -1.41 5.03 -10.63
N CYS A 273 -1.70 3.74 -10.66
CA CYS A 273 -2.09 2.98 -11.84
C CYS A 273 -3.30 2.11 -11.48
N LYS A 274 -4.31 2.00 -12.37
CA LYS A 274 -5.41 1.05 -12.18
C LYS A 274 -4.97 -0.34 -12.68
N LEU A 275 -5.25 -1.37 -11.89
CA LEU A 275 -4.92 -2.79 -12.16
C LEU A 275 -6.07 -3.52 -12.85
#